data_AF-A0A9P7ATJ0-F1
#
_entry.id   AF-A0A9P7ATJ0-F1
#
_cell.length_a   1.000
_cell.length_b   1.000
_cell.length_c   1.000
_cell.angle_alpha   90.00
_cell.angle_beta   90.00
_cell.angle_gamma   90.00
#
_symmetry.space_group_name_H-M   'P 1'
#
loop_
_entity.id
_entity.type
_entity.pdbx_description
1 polymer ?
#
loop_
_entity_poly.entity_id
_entity_poly.type
_entity_poly.pdbx_seq_one_letter_code
_entity_poly.pdbx_strand_id
1 'polypeptide(L)'
;MAQPGVNAPPQSKAPPAQWNDAETAALVDYLYDHRSEAEGAGNFKQQVLSSAAEYINNHEALQSTRAGPLKTAKSTRNKWTSLKTTFHAIEKYRNQTGVHWDNETGGGIEGPSAATVWTSYIKVFPLVFIFI
;
A
#
# COMPACT_ATOMS: atom_id res chain seq x y z
N MET A 1 -21.76 22.15 42.20
CA MET A 1 -21.93 22.63 40.80
C MET A 1 -20.75 22.11 39.98
N ALA A 2 -21.04 21.35 38.91
CA ALA A 2 -20.24 21.02 37.71
C ALA A 2 -20.48 19.54 37.28
N GLN A 3 -20.77 19.34 35.99
CA GLN A 3 -21.43 18.17 35.38
C GLN A 3 -20.50 16.97 35.07
N PRO A 4 -21.04 15.74 34.97
CA PRO A 4 -20.33 14.56 34.49
C PRO A 4 -20.17 14.57 32.96
N GLY A 5 -18.93 14.51 32.49
CA GLY A 5 -18.60 14.36 31.07
C GLY A 5 -18.96 12.97 30.56
N VAL A 6 -19.81 12.92 29.54
CA VAL A 6 -20.18 11.72 28.79
C VAL A 6 -18.95 11.10 28.13
N ASN A 7 -18.54 9.91 28.58
CA ASN A 7 -17.58 9.09 27.85
C ASN A 7 -18.32 8.44 26.67
N ALA A 8 -18.03 8.90 25.45
CA ALA A 8 -18.47 8.23 24.24
C ALA A 8 -17.78 6.85 24.12
N PRO A 9 -18.46 5.80 23.63
CA PRO A 9 -17.85 4.50 23.43
C PRO A 9 -16.65 4.59 22.46
N PRO A 10 -15.59 3.77 22.64
CA PRO A 10 -14.50 3.70 21.68
C PRO A 10 -15.07 3.32 20.30
N GLN A 11 -14.88 4.19 19.32
CA GLN A 11 -15.19 3.89 17.93
C GLN A 11 -14.30 2.74 17.48
N SER A 12 -14.87 1.54 17.42
CA SER A 12 -14.30 0.39 16.74
C SER A 12 -13.97 0.82 15.31
N LYS A 13 -12.67 0.96 15.00
CA LYS A 13 -12.23 1.19 13.62
C LYS A 13 -12.65 -0.05 12.83
N ALA A 14 -13.48 0.15 11.82
CA ALA A 14 -13.85 -0.91 10.89
C ALA A 14 -12.57 -1.65 10.44
N PRO A 15 -12.63 -2.99 10.29
CA PRO A 15 -11.49 -3.76 9.83
C PRO A 15 -10.89 -3.11 8.58
N PRO A 16 -9.56 -2.96 8.48
CA PRO A 16 -8.95 -2.45 7.27
C PRO A 16 -9.43 -3.30 6.10
N ALA A 17 -9.74 -2.64 4.98
CA ALA A 17 -10.15 -3.35 3.79
C ALA A 17 -9.10 -4.42 3.47
N GLN A 18 -9.55 -5.67 3.35
CA GLN A 18 -8.66 -6.79 3.09
C GLN A 18 -8.24 -6.73 1.62
N TRP A 19 -6.97 -6.98 1.33
CA TRP A 19 -6.42 -7.03 -0.02
C TRP A 19 -5.53 -8.26 -0.08
N ASN A 20 -5.79 -9.16 -1.03
CA ASN A 20 -4.86 -10.24 -1.35
C ASN A 20 -3.90 -9.82 -2.47
N ASP A 21 -2.96 -10.71 -2.81
CA ASP A 21 -1.93 -10.43 -3.82
C ASP A 21 -2.53 -10.32 -5.22
N ALA A 22 -3.51 -11.15 -5.58
CA ALA A 22 -4.16 -11.11 -6.89
C ALA A 22 -4.96 -9.81 -7.12
N GLU A 23 -5.69 -9.35 -6.10
CA GLU A 23 -6.40 -8.06 -6.10
C GLU A 23 -5.41 -6.89 -6.15
N THR A 24 -4.28 -7.01 -5.46
CA THR A 24 -3.21 -6.00 -5.49
C THR A 24 -2.56 -5.93 -6.87
N ALA A 25 -2.26 -7.08 -7.49
CA ALA A 25 -1.72 -7.16 -8.83
C ALA A 25 -2.68 -6.56 -9.86
N ALA A 26 -3.96 -6.93 -9.81
CA ALA A 26 -4.98 -6.38 -10.69
C ALA A 26 -5.15 -4.86 -10.55
N LEU A 27 -5.00 -4.31 -9.34
CA LEU A 27 -4.98 -2.87 -9.14
C LEU A 27 -3.79 -2.21 -9.85
N VAL A 28 -2.59 -2.77 -9.68
CA VAL A 28 -1.36 -2.21 -10.27
C VAL A 28 -1.43 -2.28 -11.79
N ASP A 29 -1.87 -3.41 -12.35
CA ASP A 29 -2.03 -3.61 -13.79
C ASP A 29 -3.03 -2.60 -14.38
N TYR A 30 -4.21 -2.48 -13.77
CA TYR A 30 -5.21 -1.50 -14.18
C TYR A 30 -4.66 -0.07 -14.17
N LEU A 31 -3.99 0.34 -13.09
CA LEU A 31 -3.43 1.70 -12.98
C LEU A 31 -2.25 1.93 -13.93
N TYR A 32 -1.50 0.88 -14.28
CA TYR A 32 -0.42 0.96 -15.26
C TYR A 32 -0.98 1.21 -16.68
N ASP A 33 -2.08 0.56 -17.04
CA ASP A 33 -2.77 0.81 -18.31
C ASP A 33 -3.35 2.24 -18.37
N HIS A 34 -3.84 2.75 -17.23
CA HIS A 34 -4.40 4.09 -17.11
C HIS A 34 -3.36 5.14 -16.68
N ARG A 35 -2.05 4.84 -16.73
CA ARG A 35 -0.98 5.70 -16.21
C ARG A 35 -0.92 7.10 -16.83
N SER A 36 -1.44 7.26 -18.05
CA SER A 36 -1.52 8.56 -18.73
C SER A 36 -2.53 9.52 -18.06
N GLU A 37 -3.46 9.00 -17.27
CA GLU A 37 -4.43 9.77 -16.49
C GLU A 37 -3.92 10.16 -15.10
N ALA A 38 -2.72 9.69 -14.75
CA ALA A 38 -2.08 10.06 -13.50
C ALA A 38 -1.63 11.53 -13.53
N GLU A 39 -1.73 12.20 -12.39
CA GLU A 39 -1.30 13.58 -12.20
C GLU A 39 -0.11 13.67 -11.24
N GLY A 40 0.80 14.61 -11.51
CA GLY A 40 1.96 14.92 -10.66
C GLY A 40 2.72 13.66 -10.21
N ALA A 41 2.79 13.45 -8.90
CA ALA A 41 3.48 12.32 -8.24
C ALA A 41 2.72 10.97 -8.36
N GLY A 42 2.18 10.66 -9.54
CA GLY A 42 1.42 9.42 -9.79
C GLY A 42 0.11 9.36 -9.00
N ASN A 43 -0.55 10.49 -8.76
CA ASN A 43 -1.87 10.52 -8.13
C ASN A 43 -2.94 10.23 -9.18
N PHE A 44 -4.03 9.56 -8.79
CA PHE A 44 -5.16 9.31 -9.66
C PHE A 44 -6.40 9.99 -9.12
N LYS A 45 -7.20 10.54 -10.04
CA LYS A 45 -8.50 11.12 -9.72
C LYS A 45 -9.43 10.05 -9.15
N GLN A 46 -10.43 10.49 -8.38
CA GLN A 46 -11.41 9.59 -7.80
C GLN A 46 -12.10 8.70 -8.84
N GLN A 47 -12.38 9.25 -10.02
CA GLN A 47 -13.03 8.51 -11.11
C GLN A 47 -12.24 7.27 -11.52
N VAL A 48 -10.93 7.41 -11.78
CA VAL A 48 -10.05 6.29 -12.14
C VAL A 48 -10.02 5.24 -11.02
N LEU A 49 -9.98 5.67 -9.76
CA LEU A 49 -9.96 4.75 -8.61
C LEU A 49 -11.31 4.06 -8.37
N SER A 50 -12.44 4.69 -8.72
CA SER A 50 -13.75 4.04 -8.75
C SER A 50 -13.80 2.98 -9.84
N SER A 51 -13.36 3.31 -11.06
CA SER A 51 -13.31 2.38 -12.18
C SER A 51 -12.38 1.19 -11.91
N ALA A 52 -11.23 1.42 -11.27
CA ALA A 52 -10.34 0.36 -10.79
C ALA A 52 -11.02 -0.56 -9.77
N ALA A 53 -11.78 0.00 -8.83
CA ALA A 53 -12.53 -0.79 -7.85
C ALA A 53 -13.61 -1.65 -8.52
N GLU A 54 -14.35 -1.08 -9.46
CA GLU A 54 -15.36 -1.79 -10.25
C GLU A 54 -14.73 -2.90 -11.10
N TYR A 55 -13.61 -2.63 -11.75
CA TYR A 55 -12.84 -3.62 -12.50
C TYR A 55 -12.48 -4.82 -11.61
N ILE A 56 -11.88 -4.60 -10.44
CA ILE A 56 -11.53 -5.67 -9.50
C ILE A 56 -12.77 -6.43 -8.97
N ASN A 57 -13.86 -5.70 -8.70
CA ASN A 57 -15.10 -6.29 -8.19
C ASN A 57 -15.84 -7.15 -9.24
N ASN A 58 -15.66 -6.86 -10.52
CA ASN A 58 -16.29 -7.59 -11.62
C ASN A 58 -15.36 -8.61 -12.27
N HIS A 59 -14.07 -8.65 -11.90
CA HIS A 59 -13.10 -9.57 -12.46
C HIS A 59 -13.39 -11.02 -12.08
N GLU A 60 -13.77 -11.86 -13.04
CA GLU A 60 -14.19 -13.25 -12.81
C GLU A 60 -13.11 -14.08 -12.10
N ALA A 61 -11.85 -13.98 -12.54
CA ALA A 61 -10.74 -14.71 -11.93
C ALA A 61 -10.46 -14.35 -10.47
N LEU A 62 -10.94 -13.20 -9.97
CA LEU A 62 -10.72 -12.76 -8.60
C LEU A 62 -11.88 -13.11 -7.66
N GLN A 63 -13.02 -13.61 -8.18
CA GLN A 63 -14.20 -13.86 -7.36
C GLN A 63 -13.95 -14.94 -6.30
N SER A 64 -13.26 -16.03 -6.65
CA SER A 64 -12.96 -17.14 -5.75
C SER A 64 -11.90 -16.81 -4.70
N THR A 65 -11.03 -15.85 -4.98
CA THR A 65 -9.94 -15.43 -4.08
C THR A 65 -10.26 -14.17 -3.31
N ARG A 66 -11.38 -13.49 -3.58
CA ARG A 66 -11.73 -12.18 -3.02
C ARG A 66 -11.61 -12.15 -1.51
N ALA A 67 -10.85 -11.17 -1.02
CA ALA A 67 -10.69 -10.97 0.40
C ALA A 67 -11.70 -9.94 0.92
N GLY A 68 -12.61 -10.38 1.79
CA GLY A 68 -13.55 -9.50 2.47
C GLY A 68 -14.56 -8.79 1.55
N PRO A 69 -15.05 -7.59 1.92
CA PRO A 69 -16.07 -6.88 1.17
C PRO A 69 -15.54 -6.35 -0.18
N LEU A 70 -16.48 -5.96 -1.05
CA LEU A 70 -16.19 -5.29 -2.31
C LEU A 70 -15.28 -4.09 -2.12
N LYS A 71 -14.35 -3.89 -3.05
CA LYS A 71 -13.46 -2.74 -3.03
C LYS A 71 -14.25 -1.48 -3.32
N THR A 72 -13.89 -0.40 -2.66
CA THR A 72 -14.48 0.93 -2.84
C THR A 72 -13.39 1.88 -3.32
N ALA A 73 -13.77 2.97 -4.00
CA ALA A 73 -12.82 4.00 -4.41
C ALA A 73 -11.92 4.50 -3.25
N LYS A 74 -12.48 4.58 -2.03
CA LYS A 74 -11.72 4.95 -0.83
C LYS A 74 -10.69 3.87 -0.45
N SER A 75 -11.09 2.61 -0.42
CA SER A 75 -10.17 1.49 -0.14
C SER A 75 -9.06 1.42 -1.19
N THR A 76 -9.42 1.53 -2.47
CA THR A 76 -8.50 1.51 -3.60
C THR A 76 -7.49 2.65 -3.53
N ARG A 77 -7.95 3.88 -3.20
CA ARG A 77 -7.06 5.02 -2.95
C ARG A 77 -6.04 4.71 -1.85
N ASN A 78 -6.52 4.21 -0.70
CA ASN A 78 -5.65 3.92 0.43
C ASN A 78 -4.61 2.86 0.08
N LYS A 79 -5.01 1.80 -0.62
CA LYS A 79 -4.09 0.76 -1.10
C LYS A 79 -3.05 1.33 -2.06
N TRP A 80 -3.47 2.11 -3.06
CA TRP A 80 -2.56 2.77 -4.01
C TRP A 80 -1.55 3.69 -3.31
N THR A 81 -2.01 4.52 -2.37
CA THR A 81 -1.13 5.39 -1.59
C THR A 81 -0.10 4.59 -0.80
N SER A 82 -0.52 3.46 -0.20
CA SER A 82 0.41 2.55 0.51
C SER A 82 1.45 1.97 -0.44
N LEU A 83 1.03 1.45 -1.59
CA LEU A 83 1.93 0.86 -2.60
C LEU A 83 2.95 1.87 -3.10
N LYS A 84 2.50 3.09 -3.45
CA LYS A 84 3.40 4.17 -3.86
C LYS A 84 4.39 4.56 -2.78
N THR A 85 3.94 4.63 -1.53
CA THR A 85 4.82 4.98 -0.41
C THR A 85 5.92 3.94 -0.26
N THR A 86 5.58 2.65 -0.35
CA THR A 86 6.56 1.56 -0.33
C THR A 86 7.49 1.62 -1.53
N PHE A 87 6.97 1.81 -2.74
CA PHE A 87 7.78 1.92 -3.95
C PHE A 87 8.78 3.07 -3.87
N HIS A 88 8.35 4.27 -3.49
CA HIS A 88 9.26 5.41 -3.31
C HIS A 88 10.28 5.18 -2.19
N ALA A 89 9.92 4.46 -1.13
CA ALA A 89 10.87 4.08 -0.08
C ALA A 89 11.92 3.10 -0.62
N ILE A 90 11.54 2.14 -1.47
CA ILE A 90 12.48 1.24 -2.14
C ILE A 90 13.38 2.01 -3.10
N GLU A 91 12.82 2.88 -3.95
CA GLU A 91 13.64 3.70 -4.86
C GLU A 91 14.60 4.62 -4.12
N LYS A 92 14.16 5.24 -3.01
CA LYS A 92 15.03 6.05 -2.16
C LYS A 92 16.15 5.22 -1.53
N TYR A 93 15.86 3.98 -1.13
CA TYR A 93 16.88 3.06 -0.65
C TYR A 93 17.87 2.72 -1.76
N ARG A 94 17.38 2.34 -2.94
CA ARG A 94 18.20 2.02 -4.13
C ARG A 94 19.13 3.14 -4.56
N ASN A 95 18.71 4.38 -4.38
CA ASN A 95 19.51 5.55 -4.73
C ASN A 95 20.58 5.92 -3.68
N GLN A 96 20.72 5.17 -2.59
CA GLN A 96 21.83 5.35 -1.64
C GLN A 96 23.09 4.67 -2.16
N THR A 97 24.25 5.27 -1.90
CA THR A 97 25.55 4.72 -2.31
C THR A 97 25.89 3.47 -1.50
N GLY A 98 26.29 2.39 -2.17
CA GLY A 98 26.81 1.18 -1.52
C GLY A 98 25.74 0.19 -1.04
N VAL A 99 24.48 0.35 -1.44
CA VAL A 99 23.41 -0.62 -1.18
C VAL A 99 23.03 -1.37 -2.45
N HIS A 100 22.82 -2.67 -2.29
CA HIS A 100 22.35 -3.57 -3.34
C HIS A 100 20.85 -3.80 -3.13
N TRP A 101 20.05 -3.69 -4.19
CA TRP A 101 18.66 -4.16 -4.20
C TRP A 101 18.43 -4.89 -5.50
N ASP A 102 17.99 -6.12 -5.38
CA ASP A 102 17.56 -6.95 -6.49
C ASP A 102 16.05 -7.29 -6.31
N ASN A 103 15.36 -7.50 -7.42
CA ASN A 103 13.91 -7.75 -7.39
C ASN A 103 13.57 -9.19 -6.98
N GLU A 104 14.53 -10.12 -7.06
CA GLU A 104 14.35 -11.53 -6.67
C GLU A 104 14.75 -11.75 -5.21
N THR A 105 15.82 -11.09 -4.75
CA THR A 105 16.41 -11.28 -3.40
C THR A 105 16.27 -10.08 -2.46
N GLY A 106 15.67 -8.98 -2.93
CA GLY A 106 15.52 -7.74 -2.17
C GLY A 106 16.86 -7.05 -1.89
N GLY A 107 17.01 -6.46 -0.71
CA GLY A 107 18.22 -5.75 -0.31
C GLY A 107 19.45 -6.64 -0.09
N GLY A 108 19.33 -7.97 -0.19
CA GLY A 108 20.44 -8.91 0.08
C GLY A 108 21.15 -8.59 1.39
N ILE A 109 20.39 -8.36 2.48
CA ILE A 109 20.92 -7.92 3.77
C ILE A 109 21.72 -9.06 4.40
N GLU A 110 22.98 -9.17 4.01
CA GLU A 110 23.89 -10.20 4.50
C GLU A 110 24.99 -9.56 5.34
N GLY A 111 25.07 -9.98 6.60
CA GLY A 111 26.06 -9.53 7.56
C GLY A 111 25.70 -8.27 8.36
N PRO A 112 26.50 -7.93 9.39
CA PRO A 112 26.15 -6.95 10.43
C PRO A 112 26.01 -5.51 9.90
N SER A 113 26.78 -5.16 8.87
CA SER A 113 26.79 -3.82 8.28
C SER A 113 25.50 -3.53 7.53
N ALA A 114 25.02 -4.47 6.71
CA ALA A 114 23.76 -4.31 5.98
C ALA A 114 22.56 -4.29 6.96
N ALA A 115 22.60 -5.10 8.02
CA ALA A 115 21.57 -5.10 9.06
C ALA A 115 21.49 -3.76 9.83
N THR A 116 22.62 -3.09 10.02
CA THR A 116 22.69 -1.78 10.69
C THR A 116 22.08 -0.66 9.82
N VAL A 117 22.34 -0.69 8.50
CA VAL A 117 21.74 0.23 7.53
C VAL A 117 20.22 0.01 7.49
N TRP A 118 19.77 -1.25 7.41
CA TRP A 118 18.36 -1.60 7.44
C TRP A 118 17.66 -1.15 8.73
N THR A 119 18.28 -1.41 9.89
CA THR A 119 17.74 -1.01 11.20
C THR A 119 17.61 0.51 11.33
N SER A 120 18.57 1.26 10.79
CA SER A 120 18.50 2.73 10.76
C SER A 120 17.40 3.22 9.80
N TYR A 121 17.19 2.52 8.69
CA TYR A 121 16.18 2.86 7.69
C TYR A 121 14.74 2.65 8.19
N ILE A 122 14.44 1.51 8.82
CA ILE A 122 13.09 1.22 9.36
C ILE A 122 12.69 2.14 10.52
N LYS A 123 13.67 2.71 11.26
CA LYS A 123 13.40 3.72 12.30
C LYS A 123 12.84 5.02 11.72
N VAL A 124 13.24 5.36 10.50
CA VAL A 124 12.77 6.56 9.79
C VAL A 124 11.49 6.27 8.99
N PHE A 125 11.30 5.03 8.56
CA PHE A 125 10.13 4.60 7.78
C PHE A 125 9.44 3.39 8.43
N PRO A 126 8.68 3.57 9.53
CA PRO A 126 8.05 2.47 10.25
C PRO A 126 6.95 1.73 9.45
N LEU A 127 6.47 2.32 8.35
CA LEU A 127 5.44 1.70 7.49
C LEU A 127 5.97 0.65 6.51
N VAL A 128 7.30 0.52 6.37
CA VAL A 128 7.93 -0.53 5.54
C VAL A 128 7.79 -1.91 6.21
N PHE A 129 7.44 -1.94 7.51
CA PHE A 129 7.31 -3.15 8.33
C PHE A 129 6.02 -3.96 8.08
N ILE A 130 5.10 -3.51 7.22
CA ILE A 130 3.78 -4.13 7.05
C ILE A 130 3.76 -5.21 5.95
N PHE A 131 4.83 -5.38 5.17
CA PHE A 131 4.86 -6.33 4.04
C PHE A 131 6.16 -7.15 3.94
N ILE A 132 6.58 -7.77 5.04
CA ILE A 132 7.51 -8.91 5.02
C ILE A 132 6.80 -10.11 5.62
#